data_AF-A0A6I3K890-F1
#
_entry.id   AF-A0A6I3K890-F1
#
_cell.length_a   1.000
_cell.length_b   1.000
_cell.length_c   1.000
_cell.angle_alpha   90.00
_cell.angle_beta   90.00
_cell.angle_gamma   90.00
#
_symmetry.space_group_name_H-M   'P 1'
#
loop_
_entity.id
_entity.type
_entity.pdbx_description
1 polymer ?
#
loop_
_entity_poly.entity_id
_entity_poly.type
_entity_poly.pdbx_seq_one_letter_code
_entity_poly.pdbx_strand_id
1 'polypeptide(L)'
;MDIQGGESLPLTFTVSRHRVGERAKARVLGYGERRVPAYLITVRITDPAGRPVAPSLAEAWVRALVPEELVSAVHEISSSSAATFVWLVDSTYTPVHSPLSLFEGFSEAA
;
A
#
# COMPACT_ATOMS: atom_id res chain seq x y z
N MET A 1 17.34 17.14 -27.57
CA MET A 1 16.93 16.00 -26.73
C MET A 1 15.46 16.19 -26.47
N ASP A 2 14.64 15.64 -27.36
CA ASP A 2 13.19 15.79 -27.30
C ASP A 2 12.65 15.01 -26.11
N ILE A 3 12.24 15.72 -25.07
CA ILE A 3 11.30 15.20 -24.08
C ILE A 3 9.93 15.18 -24.77
N GLN A 4 9.66 14.09 -25.50
CA GLN A 4 8.31 13.77 -25.93
C GLN A 4 7.45 13.61 -24.66
N GLY A 5 6.77 14.68 -24.28
CA GLY A 5 5.61 14.64 -23.41
C GLY A 5 4.48 13.92 -24.13
N GLY A 6 4.59 12.59 -24.24
CA GLY A 6 3.43 11.77 -24.56
C GLY A 6 2.43 11.97 -23.44
N GLU A 7 1.20 12.35 -23.77
CA GLU A 7 0.08 12.48 -22.83
C GLU A 7 -0.01 11.19 -22.01
N SER A 8 0.59 11.22 -20.83
CA SER A 8 0.49 10.14 -19.88
C SER A 8 -0.89 10.29 -19.29
N LEU A 9 -1.82 9.43 -19.72
CA LEU A 9 -3.14 9.36 -19.12
C LEU A 9 -2.97 9.27 -17.59
N PRO A 10 -3.78 10.00 -16.81
CA PRO A 10 -3.67 9.97 -15.36
C PRO A 10 -3.82 8.53 -14.86
N LEU A 11 -2.96 8.11 -13.94
CA LEU A 11 -3.09 6.80 -13.30
C LEU A 11 -4.37 6.73 -12.48
N THR A 12 -4.98 5.55 -12.41
CA THR A 12 -6.13 5.29 -11.55
C THR A 12 -5.66 4.78 -10.20
N PHE A 13 -6.15 5.41 -9.13
CA PHE A 13 -5.92 5.00 -7.74
C PHE A 13 -7.22 4.44 -7.16
N THR A 14 -7.18 3.18 -6.77
CA THR A 14 -8.25 2.55 -6.01
C THR A 14 -7.78 2.38 -4.57
N VAL A 15 -8.45 3.05 -3.63
CA VAL A 15 -8.15 2.98 -2.21
C VAL A 15 -9.28 2.26 -1.49
N SER A 16 -8.98 1.19 -0.78
CA SER A 16 -9.94 0.50 0.09
C SER A 16 -9.46 0.50 1.54
N ARG A 17 -10.43 0.29 2.45
CA ARG A 17 -10.19 0.24 3.89
C ARG A 17 -10.98 -0.88 4.53
N HIS A 18 -10.31 -1.72 5.30
CA HIS A 18 -10.92 -2.81 6.04
C HIS A 18 -10.61 -2.73 7.53
N ARG A 19 -11.58 -3.03 8.40
CA ARG A 19 -11.34 -3.07 9.85
C ARG A 19 -10.44 -4.25 10.21
N VAL A 20 -9.48 -4.01 11.09
CA VAL A 20 -8.56 -5.04 11.57
C VAL A 20 -9.23 -5.88 12.66
N GLY A 21 -9.24 -7.19 12.48
CA GLY A 21 -9.75 -8.14 13.47
C GLY A 21 -8.75 -8.45 14.59
N GLU A 22 -9.22 -9.03 15.69
CA GLU A 22 -8.42 -9.26 16.91
C GLU A 22 -7.14 -10.08 16.67
N ARG A 23 -7.18 -11.08 15.79
CA ARG A 23 -5.99 -11.89 15.46
C ARG A 23 -4.86 -11.06 14.83
N ALA A 24 -5.20 -10.12 13.94
CA ALA A 24 -4.22 -9.26 13.30
C ALA A 24 -3.68 -8.21 14.29
N LYS A 25 -4.54 -7.67 15.17
CA LYS A 25 -4.08 -6.80 16.28
C LYS A 25 -3.07 -7.51 17.18
N ALA A 26 -3.35 -8.74 17.60
CA ALA A 26 -2.45 -9.52 18.44
C ALA A 26 -1.08 -9.77 17.78
N ARG A 27 -1.06 -10.03 16.46
CA ARG A 27 0.20 -10.20 15.71
C ARG A 27 1.02 -8.91 15.62
N VAL A 28 0.38 -7.75 15.45
CA VAL A 28 1.08 -6.45 15.45
C VAL A 28 1.65 -6.12 16.83
N LEU A 29 0.87 -6.33 17.90
CA LEU A 29 1.36 -6.12 19.26
C LEU A 29 2.51 -7.08 19.60
N GLY A 30 2.41 -8.35 19.18
CA GLY A 30 3.48 -9.34 19.34
C GLY A 30 4.74 -9.06 18.51
N TYR A 31 4.64 -8.25 17.45
CA TYR A 31 5.78 -7.79 16.65
C TYR A 31 6.59 -6.68 17.36
N GLY A 32 6.06 -6.08 18.43
CA GLY A 32 6.73 -5.05 19.22
C GLY A 32 6.19 -3.63 19.00
N GLU A 33 5.21 -3.47 18.11
CA GLU A 33 4.50 -2.22 17.93
C GLU A 33 3.49 -2.00 19.08
N ARG A 34 3.40 -0.77 19.57
CA ARG A 34 2.59 -0.43 20.76
C ARG A 34 1.22 0.11 20.38
N ARG A 35 1.08 0.64 19.17
CA ARG A 35 -0.18 1.20 18.67
C ARG A 35 -1.08 0.07 18.15
N VAL A 36 -2.36 0.17 18.50
CA VAL A 36 -3.36 -0.82 18.06
C VAL A 36 -3.82 -0.49 16.64
N PRO A 37 -3.61 -1.39 15.65
CA PRO A 37 -4.08 -1.14 14.30
C PRO A 37 -5.61 -1.20 14.26
N ALA A 38 -6.22 -0.21 13.62
CA ALA A 38 -7.67 -0.10 13.45
C ALA A 38 -8.11 -0.50 12.04
N TYR A 39 -7.33 -0.12 11.03
CA TYR A 39 -7.66 -0.37 9.63
C TYR A 39 -6.47 -0.88 8.82
N LEU A 40 -6.76 -1.75 7.85
CA LEU A 40 -5.92 -2.06 6.71
C LEU A 40 -6.28 -1.09 5.59
N ILE A 41 -5.27 -0.43 5.03
CA ILE A 41 -5.39 0.34 3.80
C ILE A 41 -4.80 -0.48 2.66
N THR A 42 -5.54 -0.56 1.56
CA THR A 42 -5.04 -1.14 0.30
C THR A 42 -5.12 -0.07 -0.78
N VAL A 43 -4.02 0.15 -1.48
CA VAL A 43 -3.95 1.03 -2.65
C VAL A 43 -3.55 0.21 -3.85
N ARG A 44 -4.39 0.21 -4.88
CA ARG A 44 -4.10 -0.37 -6.18
C ARG A 44 -3.95 0.74 -7.21
N ILE A 45 -2.83 0.72 -7.93
CA ILE A 45 -2.48 1.70 -8.95
C ILE A 45 -2.47 1.00 -10.31
N THR A 46 -3.22 1.53 -11.26
CA THR A 46 -3.32 0.98 -12.62
C THR A 46 -3.25 2.06 -13.69
N ASP A 47 -2.72 1.72 -14.86
CA ASP A 47 -2.86 2.55 -16.07
C ASP A 47 -4.23 2.27 -16.73
N PRO A 48 -5.06 3.30 -16.99
CA PRO A 48 -6.35 3.12 -17.70
C PRO A 48 -6.23 2.46 -19.07
N ALA A 49 -5.07 2.56 -19.74
CA ALA A 49 -4.80 1.90 -21.00
C ALA A 49 -4.40 0.42 -20.84
N GLY A 50 -4.40 -0.13 -19.62
CA GLY A 50 -4.05 -1.52 -19.32
C GLY A 50 -2.55 -1.81 -19.36
N ARG A 51 -1.71 -0.78 -19.41
CA ARG A 51 -0.24 -0.93 -19.41
C ARG A 51 0.29 -1.18 -17.99
N PRO A 52 1.44 -1.87 -17.84
CA PRO A 52 2.13 -1.94 -16.56
C PRO A 52 2.51 -0.54 -16.05
N VAL A 53 2.28 -0.29 -14.77
CA VAL A 53 2.72 0.95 -14.12
C VAL A 53 4.21 0.81 -13.77
N ALA A 54 5.01 1.82 -14.08
CA ALA A 54 6.42 1.83 -13.71
C ALA A 54 6.57 1.75 -12.16
N PRO A 55 7.38 0.81 -11.62
CA PRO A 55 7.49 0.63 -10.16
C PRO A 55 7.93 1.90 -9.42
N SER A 56 8.90 2.64 -9.96
CA SER A 56 9.37 3.89 -9.37
C SER A 56 8.30 4.98 -9.31
N LEU A 57 7.39 5.01 -10.29
CA LEU A 57 6.27 5.95 -10.31
C LEU A 57 5.21 5.55 -9.28
N ALA A 58 4.90 4.26 -9.18
CA ALA A 58 3.98 3.74 -8.18
C ALA A 58 4.50 4.01 -6.75
N GLU A 59 5.79 3.75 -6.50
CA GLU A 59 6.45 4.02 -5.23
C GLU A 59 6.43 5.53 -4.88
N ALA A 60 6.72 6.40 -5.84
CA ALA A 60 6.70 7.85 -5.63
C ALA A 60 5.33 8.36 -5.18
N TRP A 61 4.25 7.83 -5.75
CA TRP A 61 2.89 8.17 -5.31
C TRP A 61 2.59 7.68 -3.91
N VAL A 62 2.98 6.45 -3.56
CA VAL A 62 2.79 5.91 -2.20
C VAL A 62 3.56 6.76 -1.18
N ARG A 63 4.80 7.15 -1.50
CA ARG A 63 5.61 8.07 -0.68
C ARG A 63 4.97 9.45 -0.49
N ALA A 64 4.18 9.91 -1.45
CA ALA A 64 3.42 11.17 -1.31
C ALA A 64 2.16 11.03 -0.43
N LEU A 65 1.63 9.81 -0.25
CA LEU A 65 0.43 9.53 0.54
C LEU A 65 0.72 9.22 2.01
N VAL A 66 1.97 8.88 2.33
CA VAL A 66 2.39 8.38 3.65
C VAL A 66 3.50 9.30 4.18
N PRO A 67 3.48 9.70 5.47
CA PRO A 67 4.58 10.44 6.07
C PRO A 67 5.92 9.75 5.82
N GLU A 68 6.95 10.52 5.47
CA GLU A 68 8.25 9.99 5.04
C GLU A 68 8.87 9.07 6.10
N GLU A 69 8.75 9.45 7.37
CA GLU A 69 9.24 8.70 8.53
C GLU A 69 8.55 7.34 8.72
N LEU A 70 7.39 7.13 8.10
CA LEU A 70 6.55 5.93 8.26
C LEU A 70 6.39 5.13 6.96
N VAL A 71 7.08 5.50 5.88
CA VAL A 71 7.02 4.78 4.60
C VAL A 71 7.39 3.30 4.74
N SER A 72 8.28 2.95 5.68
CA SER A 72 8.70 1.58 5.96
C SER A 72 7.60 0.71 6.61
N ALA A 73 6.44 1.28 6.95
CA ALA A 73 5.25 0.53 7.32
C ALA A 73 4.47 -0.01 6.11
N VAL A 74 4.77 0.46 4.90
CA VAL A 74 4.10 0.06 3.66
C VAL A 74 4.76 -1.16 3.04
N HIS A 75 3.92 -2.10 2.61
CA HIS A 75 4.33 -3.33 1.93
C HIS A 75 3.75 -3.36 0.53
N GLU A 76 4.57 -3.71 -0.45
CA GLU A 76 4.09 -4.03 -1.80
C GLU A 76 3.76 -5.52 -1.89
N ILE A 77 2.57 -5.85 -2.40
CA ILE A 77 2.07 -7.23 -2.53
C ILE A 77 1.65 -7.57 -3.96
N SER A 78 2.10 -6.78 -4.93
CA SER A 78 1.62 -6.81 -6.32
C SER A 78 1.82 -8.17 -7.01
N SER A 79 0.81 -8.58 -7.78
CA SER A 79 0.94 -9.56 -8.85
C SER A 79 1.02 -8.82 -10.20
N SER A 80 1.98 -9.23 -11.04
CA SER A 80 2.36 -8.90 -12.44
C SER A 80 1.75 -7.75 -13.29
N SER A 81 0.61 -7.13 -12.96
CA SER A 81 -0.05 -6.10 -13.78
C SER A 81 -0.49 -4.85 -13.02
N ALA A 82 -0.61 -4.90 -11.68
CA ALA A 82 -1.06 -3.75 -10.89
C ALA A 82 -0.21 -3.61 -9.61
N ALA A 83 0.40 -2.44 -9.44
CA ALA A 83 1.14 -2.12 -8.22
C ALA A 83 0.13 -2.00 -7.06
N THR A 84 0.25 -2.89 -6.08
CA THR A 84 -0.68 -2.98 -4.95
C THR A 84 0.10 -2.86 -3.66
N PHE A 85 -0.25 -1.85 -2.87
CA PHE A 85 0.40 -1.52 -1.62
C PHE A 85 -0.58 -1.66 -0.46
N VAL A 86 -0.07 -2.15 0.67
CA VAL A 86 -0.84 -2.35 1.88
C VAL A 86 -0.09 -1.88 3.11
N TRP A 87 -0.82 -1.29 4.04
CA TRP A 87 -0.30 -0.97 5.37
C TRP A 87 -1.43 -0.89 6.39
N LEU A 88 -1.06 -1.03 7.66
CA LEU A 88 -1.99 -0.83 8.77
C LEU A 88 -1.92 0.61 9.27
N VAL A 89 -3.06 1.11 9.75
CA VAL A 89 -3.16 2.39 10.44
C VAL A 89 -3.92 2.25 11.74
N ASP A 90 -3.63 3.12 12.71
CA ASP A 90 -4.39 3.24 13.95
C ASP A 90 -5.73 4.01 13.74
N SER A 91 -6.42 4.36 14.83
CA SER A 91 -7.69 5.09 14.78
C SER A 91 -7.57 6.53 14.28
N THR A 92 -6.36 7.11 14.27
CA THR A 92 -6.08 8.46 13.77
C THR A 92 -5.52 8.44 12.35
N TYR A 93 -5.50 7.27 11.70
CA TYR A 93 -4.94 7.03 10.36
C TYR A 93 -3.42 7.19 10.29
N THR A 94 -2.73 7.04 11.41
CA THR A 94 -1.26 7.02 11.42
C THR A 94 -0.78 5.61 11.06
N PRO A 95 0.15 5.43 10.10
CA PRO A 95 0.72 4.13 9.78
C PRO A 95 1.36 3.45 10.99
N VAL A 96 1.16 2.13 11.07
CA VAL A 96 1.57 1.25 12.16
C VAL A 96 2.46 0.15 11.57
N HIS A 97 3.64 -0.08 12.14
CA HIS A 97 4.54 -1.10 11.64
C HIS A 97 3.97 -2.50 11.86
N SER A 98 4.18 -3.37 10.88
CA SER A 98 3.64 -4.71 10.90
C SER A 98 4.54 -5.67 10.11
N PRO A 99 4.58 -6.95 10.48
CA PRO A 99 5.31 -7.95 9.71
C PRO A 99 4.64 -8.20 8.36
N LEU A 100 5.44 -8.38 7.30
CA LEU A 100 4.96 -8.70 5.95
C LEU A 100 4.07 -9.96 5.91
N SER A 101 4.32 -10.94 6.80
CA SER A 101 3.55 -12.18 6.91
C SER A 101 2.10 -12.02 7.39
N LEU A 102 1.65 -10.80 7.66
CA LEU A 102 0.23 -10.48 7.79
C LEU A 102 -0.49 -10.38 6.44
N PHE A 103 0.25 -10.13 5.37
CA PHE A 103 -0.31 -9.78 4.05
C PHE A 103 -0.19 -10.90 3.01
N GLU A 104 0.47 -12.02 3.34
CA GLU A 104 0.69 -13.14 2.42
C GLU A 104 -0.61 -13.65 1.76
N GLY A 105 -1.73 -13.75 2.51
CA GLY A 105 -3.03 -14.15 1.97
C GLY A 105 -3.72 -13.12 1.07
N PHE A 106 -3.25 -11.87 1.02
CA PHE A 106 -3.74 -10.85 0.09
C PHE A 106 -3.01 -10.91 -1.25
N SER A 107 -1.75 -11.37 -1.24
CA SER A 107 -0.97 -11.58 -2.47
C SER A 107 -1.59 -12.66 -3.37
N GLU A 108 -2.28 -13.64 -2.79
CA GLU A 108 -2.97 -14.71 -3.53
C GLU A 108 -4.31 -14.27 -4.15
N ALA A 109 -4.90 -13.18 -3.65
CA ALA A 109 -6.21 -12.67 -4.07
C ALA A 109 -6.12 -11.44 -5.01
N ALA A 110 -4.91 -10.94 -5.30
CA ALA A 110 -4.65 -9.70 -6.04
C ALA A 110 -4.35 -9.94 -7.53
#